data_AF-A0A1M6V5G8-F1
#
_entry.id   AF-A0A1M6V5G8-F1
#
_cell.length_a   1.000
_cell.length_b   1.000
_cell.length_c   1.000
_cell.angle_alpha   90.00
_cell.angle_beta   90.00
_cell.angle_gamma   90.00
#
_symmetry.space_group_name_H-M   'P 1'
#
loop_
_entity.id
_entity.type
_entity.pdbx_description
1 polymer ?
#
loop_
_entity_poly.entity_id
_entity_poly.type
_entity_poly.pdbx_seq_one_letter_code
_entity_poly.pdbx_strand_id
1 'polypeptide(L)'
;MASFGIAGLTETSPDERLREAHGALVRAMGEPLIDWLMGLQSVWRAGNIAVVHAAADPALPLDAQPERVLRWGHPDFLTTPRRDEVWVIYGHTIVDAPRMEQGRIGIDTGAYASGRLTAAVVTDAGVHFETT
;
A
#
# COMPACT_ATOMS: atom_id res chain seq x y z
N MET A 1 10.93 -8.86 -7.51
CA MET A 1 11.75 -8.98 -8.74
C MET A 1 11.81 -10.41 -9.29
N ALA A 2 11.62 -11.45 -8.46
CA ALA A 2 11.66 -12.85 -8.91
C ALA A 2 10.69 -13.16 -10.08
N SER A 3 9.48 -12.58 -10.09
CA SER A 3 8.51 -12.74 -11.19
C SER A 3 8.97 -12.15 -12.53
N PHE A 4 10.00 -11.29 -12.52
CA PHE A 4 10.67 -10.76 -13.71
C PHE A 4 11.97 -11.54 -14.04
N GLY A 5 12.18 -12.71 -13.41
CA GLY A 5 13.37 -13.53 -13.60
C GLY A 5 14.64 -13.01 -12.91
N ILE A 6 14.53 -12.02 -12.02
CA ILE A 6 15.67 -11.39 -11.35
C ILE A 6 15.69 -11.82 -9.88
N ALA A 7 16.75 -12.51 -9.47
CA ALA A 7 16.90 -13.12 -8.15
C ALA A 7 18.33 -12.98 -7.60
N GLY A 8 18.54 -13.41 -6.35
CA GLY A 8 19.87 -13.46 -5.73
C GLY A 8 20.43 -12.11 -5.27
N LEU A 9 19.55 -11.15 -4.99
CA LEU A 9 19.90 -9.84 -4.44
C LEU A 9 19.48 -9.76 -2.98
N THR A 10 20.27 -9.02 -2.21
CA THR A 10 20.04 -8.66 -0.81
C THR A 10 20.23 -7.16 -0.65
N GLU A 11 19.77 -6.60 0.46
CA GLU A 11 19.97 -5.18 0.80
C GLU A 11 21.46 -4.79 0.88
N THR A 12 22.33 -5.76 1.13
CA THR A 12 23.79 -5.61 1.22
C THR A 12 24.52 -5.93 -0.09
N SER A 13 23.80 -6.12 -1.19
CA SER A 13 24.42 -6.42 -2.48
C SER A 13 25.24 -5.22 -2.99
N PRO A 14 26.38 -5.47 -3.68
CA PRO A 14 27.20 -4.38 -4.22
C PRO A 14 26.43 -3.50 -5.22
N ASP A 15 26.73 -2.21 -5.22
CA ASP A 15 26.14 -1.21 -6.13
C ASP A 15 26.11 -1.65 -7.60
N GLU A 16 27.19 -2.25 -8.09
CA GLU A 16 27.29 -2.74 -9.46
C GLU A 16 26.20 -3.77 -9.78
N ARG A 17 26.02 -4.76 -8.89
CA ARG A 17 24.94 -5.76 -9.03
C ARG A 17 23.56 -5.13 -8.95
N LEU A 18 23.37 -4.12 -8.11
CA LEU A 18 22.10 -3.39 -8.03
C LEU A 18 21.80 -2.63 -9.32
N ARG A 19 22.82 -2.02 -9.96
CA ARG A 19 22.67 -1.34 -11.26
C ARG A 19 22.36 -2.31 -12.39
N GLU A 20 23.03 -3.46 -12.42
CA GLU A 20 22.74 -4.53 -13.39
C GLU A 20 21.31 -5.03 -13.25
N ALA A 21 20.88 -5.31 -12.01
CA ALA A 21 19.54 -5.75 -11.69
C ALA A 21 18.48 -4.71 -12.06
N HIS A 22 18.74 -3.42 -11.81
CA HIS A 22 17.89 -2.33 -12.26
C HIS A 22 17.74 -2.34 -13.78
N GLY A 23 18.84 -2.41 -14.53
CA GLY A 23 18.79 -2.45 -15.98
C GLY A 23 18.04 -3.68 -16.52
N ALA A 24 18.23 -4.84 -15.89
CA ALA A 24 17.49 -6.05 -16.21
C ALA A 24 15.98 -5.90 -15.93
N LEU A 25 15.62 -5.28 -14.81
CA LEU A 25 14.22 -5.06 -14.43
C LEU A 25 13.52 -4.10 -15.38
N VAL A 26 14.16 -2.98 -15.71
CA VAL A 26 13.63 -2.00 -16.68
C VAL A 26 13.36 -2.68 -18.03
N ARG A 27 14.28 -3.50 -18.52
CA ARG A 27 14.09 -4.25 -19.77
C ARG A 27 12.96 -5.29 -19.67
N ALA A 28 12.87 -6.01 -18.54
CA ALA A 28 11.86 -7.03 -18.34
C ALA A 28 10.45 -6.46 -18.18
N MET A 29 10.33 -5.26 -17.58
CA MET A 29 9.06 -4.55 -17.44
C MET A 29 8.61 -3.91 -18.75
N GLY A 30 9.54 -3.30 -19.49
CA GLY A 30 9.25 -2.52 -20.69
C GLY A 30 8.56 -1.19 -20.38
N GLU A 31 8.57 -0.29 -21.37
CA GLU A 31 7.99 1.06 -21.25
C GLU A 31 6.50 1.05 -20.84
N PRO A 32 5.62 0.20 -21.42
CA PRO A 32 4.19 0.27 -21.09
C PRO A 32 3.88 -0.02 -19.61
N LEU A 33 4.59 -0.99 -19.01
CA LEU A 33 4.36 -1.34 -17.60
C LEU A 33 4.94 -0.28 -16.67
N ILE A 34 6.09 0.29 -17.02
CA ILE A 34 6.71 1.38 -16.27
C ILE A 34 5.79 2.61 -16.30
N ASP A 35 5.31 3.01 -17.47
CA ASP A 35 4.40 4.15 -17.63
C ASP A 35 3.11 3.95 -16.83
N TRP A 36 2.53 2.75 -16.89
CA TRP A 36 1.36 2.41 -16.08
C TRP A 36 1.64 2.53 -14.58
N LEU A 37 2.76 1.99 -14.08
CA LEU A 37 3.14 2.08 -12.66
C LEU A 37 3.38 3.53 -12.22
N MET A 38 4.06 4.32 -13.05
CA MET A 38 4.34 5.73 -12.78
C MET A 38 3.06 6.59 -12.82
N GLY A 39 2.02 6.14 -13.50
CA GLY A 39 0.71 6.79 -13.56
C GLY A 39 -0.25 6.41 -12.44
N LEU A 40 0.12 5.50 -11.53
CA LEU A 40 -0.76 5.09 -10.43
C LEU A 40 -0.98 6.23 -9.43
N GLN A 41 -2.23 6.37 -8.98
CA GLN A 41 -2.59 7.35 -7.97
C GLN A 41 -2.12 6.88 -6.58
N SER A 42 -1.49 7.77 -5.82
CA SER A 42 -1.08 7.47 -4.43
C SER A 42 -2.26 7.45 -3.44
N VAL A 43 -3.41 8.00 -3.83
CA VAL A 43 -4.66 7.97 -3.08
C VAL A 43 -5.84 7.87 -4.04
N TRP A 44 -6.82 7.03 -3.68
CA TRP A 44 -8.15 7.02 -4.29
C TRP A 44 -9.19 7.40 -3.24
N ARG A 45 -10.25 8.11 -3.63
CA ARG A 45 -11.31 8.55 -2.71
C ARG A 45 -12.70 8.42 -3.32
N ALA A 46 -13.64 7.93 -2.53
CA ALA A 46 -15.07 8.00 -2.79
C ALA A 46 -15.82 8.35 -1.50
N GLY A 47 -16.54 9.48 -1.50
CA GLY A 47 -17.21 9.97 -0.30
C GLY A 47 -16.25 10.18 0.88
N ASN A 48 -16.54 9.48 1.99
CA ASN A 48 -15.71 9.46 3.19
C ASN A 48 -14.75 8.27 3.27
N ILE A 49 -14.57 7.51 2.18
CA ILE A 49 -13.59 6.42 2.11
C ILE A 49 -12.40 6.88 1.28
N ALA A 50 -11.19 6.63 1.78
CA ALA A 50 -9.96 6.75 1.02
C ALA A 50 -9.15 5.45 1.06
N VAL A 51 -8.51 5.14 -0.06
CA VAL A 51 -7.60 3.99 -0.22
C VAL A 51 -6.21 4.54 -0.41
N VAL A 52 -5.28 4.11 0.44
CA VAL A 52 -3.86 4.48 0.41
C VAL A 52 -3.01 3.23 0.59
N HIS A 53 -1.73 3.27 0.20
CA HIS A 53 -0.86 2.10 0.38
C HIS A 53 -0.57 1.83 1.86
N ALA A 54 -0.12 2.84 2.61
CA ALA A 54 0.38 2.68 3.98
C ALA A 54 -0.42 3.47 5.04
N ALA A 55 -0.48 4.80 4.93
CA ALA A 55 -1.11 5.64 5.94
C ALA A 55 -1.55 7.00 5.39
N ALA A 56 -2.30 7.75 6.19
CA ALA A 56 -2.50 9.19 6.01
C ALA A 56 -2.20 9.92 7.32
N ASP A 57 -1.46 11.03 7.25
CA ASP A 57 -1.18 11.89 8.40
C ASP A 57 -2.50 12.39 9.01
N PRO A 58 -2.84 12.02 10.25
CA PRO A 58 -4.13 12.31 10.85
C PRO A 58 -4.38 13.81 11.11
N ALA A 59 -3.36 14.65 11.06
CA ALA A 59 -3.47 16.10 11.26
C ALA A 59 -3.76 16.87 9.96
N LEU A 60 -3.55 16.26 8.79
CA LEU A 60 -3.68 16.92 7.49
C LEU A 60 -4.88 16.38 6.69
N PRO A 61 -5.65 17.22 5.98
CA PRO A 61 -6.66 16.72 5.05
C PRO A 61 -6.04 15.87 3.92
N LEU A 62 -6.84 15.03 3.27
CA LEU A 62 -6.33 14.05 2.28
C LEU A 62 -5.62 14.67 1.08
N ASP A 63 -6.05 15.85 0.65
CA ASP A 63 -5.49 16.62 -0.46
C ASP A 63 -4.14 17.28 -0.10
N ALA A 64 -3.82 17.39 1.20
CA ALA A 64 -2.56 17.92 1.70
C ALA A 64 -1.57 16.83 2.13
N GLN A 65 -1.86 15.55 1.85
CA GLN A 65 -1.03 14.43 2.30
C GLN A 65 0.31 14.39 1.55
N PRO A 66 1.45 14.32 2.27
CA PRO A 66 2.72 14.06 1.63
C PRO A 66 2.72 12.68 1.00
N GLU A 67 3.16 12.58 -0.26
CA GLU A 67 3.15 11.31 -0.97
C GLU A 67 3.99 10.22 -0.27
N ARG A 68 5.07 10.64 0.39
CA ARG A 68 5.89 9.75 1.24
C ARG A 68 5.07 9.10 2.35
N VAL A 69 4.16 9.84 2.98
CA VAL A 69 3.30 9.31 4.06
C VAL A 69 2.31 8.27 3.49
N LEU A 70 1.68 8.60 2.37
CA LEU A 70 0.76 7.69 1.67
C LEU A 70 1.39 6.35 1.32
N ARG A 71 2.68 6.36 0.92
CA ARG A 71 3.43 5.18 0.50
C ARG A 71 4.22 4.47 1.61
N TRP A 72 4.62 5.15 2.68
CA TRP A 72 5.57 4.59 3.65
C TRP A 72 5.15 4.72 5.12
N GLY A 73 3.96 5.27 5.37
CA GLY A 73 3.41 5.34 6.71
C GLY A 73 3.64 6.66 7.43
N HIS A 74 2.97 6.80 8.57
CA HIS A 74 3.12 7.89 9.52
C HIS A 74 3.12 7.31 10.94
N PRO A 75 4.01 7.77 11.85
CA PRO A 75 4.10 7.22 13.21
C PRO A 75 2.78 7.33 13.99
N ASP A 76 2.03 8.40 13.77
CA ASP A 76 0.78 8.64 14.49
C ASP A 76 -0.46 7.97 13.86
N PHE A 77 -0.32 7.31 12.70
CA PHE A 77 -1.49 6.81 11.96
C PHE A 77 -2.32 5.80 12.75
N LEU A 78 -1.65 4.84 13.41
CA LEU A 78 -2.31 3.77 14.16
C LEU A 78 -2.77 4.22 15.56
N THR A 79 -2.24 5.33 16.07
CA THR A 79 -2.48 5.79 17.45
C THR A 79 -3.39 7.01 17.53
N THR A 80 -3.44 7.82 16.48
CA THR A 80 -4.22 9.07 16.44
C THR A 80 -5.33 8.95 15.40
N PRO A 81 -6.60 8.83 15.83
CA PRO A 81 -7.74 8.85 14.91
C PRO A 81 -7.86 10.21 14.20
N ARG A 82 -8.17 10.16 12.92
CA ARG A 82 -8.56 11.36 12.16
C ARG A 82 -9.88 11.92 12.69
N ARG A 83 -10.09 13.23 12.53
CA ARG A 83 -11.31 13.92 12.97
C ARG A 83 -12.19 14.43 11.83
N ASP A 84 -11.79 14.19 10.59
CA ASP A 84 -12.46 14.63 9.36
C ASP A 84 -13.46 13.60 8.84
N GLU A 85 -13.84 12.62 9.66
CA GLU A 85 -14.81 11.55 9.36
C GLU A 85 -14.42 10.62 8.19
N VAL A 86 -13.19 10.76 7.69
CA VAL A 86 -12.67 9.92 6.62
C VAL A 86 -12.15 8.60 7.18
N TRP A 87 -12.61 7.51 6.57
CA TRP A 87 -12.07 6.17 6.77
C TRP A 87 -10.97 5.86 5.77
N VAL A 88 -9.84 5.39 6.27
CA VAL A 88 -8.67 5.05 5.46
C VAL A 88 -8.51 3.53 5.36
N ILE A 89 -8.71 2.99 4.17
CA ILE A 89 -8.34 1.61 3.81
C ILE A 89 -6.85 1.61 3.46
N TYR A 90 -6.09 0.72 4.10
CA TYR A 90 -4.64 0.67 3.97
C TYR A 90 -4.09 -0.75 4.03
N GLY A 91 -2.91 -0.93 3.44
CA GLY A 91 -2.10 -2.13 3.58
C GLY A 91 -0.73 -1.80 4.18
N HIS A 92 0.34 -2.36 3.61
CA HIS A 92 1.75 -2.12 3.97
C HIS A 92 2.17 -2.69 5.33
N THR A 93 1.38 -2.43 6.36
CA THR A 93 1.55 -3.00 7.69
C THR A 93 0.81 -4.32 7.77
N ILE A 94 1.56 -5.43 7.82
CA ILE A 94 0.97 -6.75 7.97
C ILE A 94 0.23 -6.87 9.31
N VAL A 95 -1.01 -7.35 9.26
CA VAL A 95 -1.85 -7.65 10.42
C VAL A 95 -2.33 -9.10 10.41
N ASP A 96 -2.58 -9.67 11.59
CA ASP A 96 -3.01 -11.06 11.70
C ASP A 96 -4.40 -11.31 11.12
N ALA A 97 -5.29 -10.32 11.18
CA ALA A 97 -6.65 -10.36 10.63
C ALA A 97 -7.06 -8.94 10.19
N PRO A 98 -7.90 -8.80 9.15
CA PRO A 98 -8.39 -7.50 8.76
C PRO A 98 -9.19 -6.85 9.86
N ARG A 99 -9.05 -5.53 10.02
CA ARG A 99 -9.68 -4.82 11.11
C ARG A 99 -10.15 -3.44 10.69
N MET A 100 -11.40 -3.14 11.04
CA MET A 100 -12.02 -1.84 10.91
C MET A 100 -12.16 -1.22 12.30
N GLU A 101 -11.45 -0.13 12.58
CA GLU A 101 -11.56 0.60 13.84
C GLU A 101 -11.10 2.05 13.68
N GLN A 102 -11.69 2.96 14.46
CA GLN A 102 -11.18 4.33 14.65
C GLN A 102 -10.84 5.08 13.33
N GLY A 103 -11.66 4.91 12.28
CA GLY A 103 -11.42 5.55 10.99
C GLY A 103 -10.38 4.86 10.10
N ARG A 104 -10.02 3.61 10.38
CA ARG A 104 -9.02 2.84 9.64
C ARG A 104 -9.50 1.43 9.33
N ILE A 105 -9.11 0.92 8.17
CA ILE A 105 -9.47 -0.42 7.67
C ILE A 105 -8.18 -1.08 7.16
N GLY A 106 -7.55 -1.88 8.01
CA GLY A 106 -6.33 -2.60 7.67
C GLY A 106 -6.67 -3.91 6.97
N ILE A 107 -6.13 -4.12 5.78
CA ILE A 107 -6.44 -5.31 4.94
C ILE A 107 -5.22 -6.14 4.56
N ASP A 108 -4.00 -5.70 4.89
CA ASP A 108 -2.80 -6.45 4.54
C ASP A 108 -2.55 -7.59 5.52
N THR A 109 -3.02 -8.79 5.16
CA THR A 109 -2.78 -10.02 5.90
C THR A 109 -1.49 -10.74 5.48
N GLY A 110 -0.60 -10.04 4.77
CA GLY A 110 0.71 -10.53 4.39
C GLY A 110 0.64 -11.65 3.35
N ALA A 111 -0.16 -11.51 2.30
CA ALA A 111 -0.39 -12.56 1.30
C ALA A 111 0.91 -13.21 0.74
N TYR A 112 1.98 -12.43 0.58
CA TYR A 112 3.27 -12.94 0.11
C TYR A 112 3.96 -13.90 1.09
N ALA A 113 3.66 -13.77 2.39
CA ALA A 113 4.29 -14.53 3.48
C ALA A 113 3.34 -15.59 4.06
N SER A 114 2.06 -15.26 4.21
CA SER A 114 1.04 -16.11 4.82
C SER A 114 0.21 -16.91 3.81
N GLY A 115 0.24 -16.54 2.53
CA GLY A 115 -0.65 -17.07 1.49
C GLY A 115 -2.10 -16.58 1.59
N ARG A 116 -2.42 -15.73 2.58
CA ARG A 116 -3.77 -15.20 2.79
C ARG A 116 -3.92 -13.84 2.17
N LEU A 117 -4.77 -13.73 1.15
CA LEU A 117 -5.15 -12.46 0.54
C LEU A 117 -6.49 -12.01 1.10
N THR A 118 -6.57 -10.75 1.54
CA THR A 118 -7.79 -10.15 2.07
C THR A 118 -8.26 -8.98 1.22
N ALA A 119 -9.57 -8.91 0.98
CA ALA A 119 -10.26 -7.79 0.37
C ALA A 119 -11.29 -7.19 1.34
N ALA A 120 -11.41 -5.85 1.35
CA ALA A 120 -12.52 -5.15 1.99
C ALA A 120 -13.56 -4.78 0.93
N VAL A 121 -14.77 -5.30 1.09
CA VAL A 121 -15.90 -4.98 0.22
C VAL A 121 -16.75 -3.92 0.92
N VAL A 122 -16.84 -2.76 0.28
CA VAL A 122 -17.49 -1.56 0.83
C VAL A 122 -18.83 -1.34 0.13
N THR A 123 -19.90 -1.25 0.91
CA THR A 123 -21.27 -1.03 0.43
C THR A 123 -22.00 -0.05 1.35
N ASP A 124 -23.19 0.39 0.95
CA ASP A 124 -24.05 1.23 1.81
C ASP A 124 -24.47 0.51 3.11
N ALA A 125 -24.46 -0.84 3.12
CA ALA A 125 -24.75 -1.64 4.31
C ALA A 125 -23.56 -1.76 5.27
N GLY A 126 -22.37 -1.30 4.87
CA GLY A 126 -21.14 -1.36 5.64
C GLY A 126 -19.99 -2.07 4.92
N VAL A 127 -19.01 -2.50 5.70
CA VAL A 127 -17.77 -3.15 5.23
C VAL A 127 -17.76 -4.61 5.64
N HIS A 128 -17.47 -5.51 4.71
CA HIS A 128 -17.18 -6.92 5.00
C HIS A 128 -15.83 -7.32 4.43
N PHE A 129 -15.21 -8.34 5.03
CA PHE A 129 -13.90 -8.84 4.61
C PHE A 129 -14.03 -10.22 3.98
N GLU A 130 -13.38 -10.41 2.83
CA GLU A 130 -13.18 -11.72 2.22
C GLU A 130 -11.71 -12.09 2.36
N THR A 131 -11.41 -13.32 2.77
CA THR A 131 -10.04 -13.82 2.92
C THR A 131 -9.96 -15.25 2.39
N THR A 132 -8.92 -15.54 1.61
CA THR A 132 -8.61 -16.86 1.07
C THR A 132 -8.05 -17.82 2.12
#